data_AF-A0AAV6C6C7-F1
#
_entry.id   AF-A0AAV6C6C7-F1
#
_cell.length_a   1.000
_cell.length_b   1.000
_cell.length_c   1.000
_cell.angle_alpha   90.00
_cell.angle_beta   90.00
_cell.angle_gamma   90.00
#
_symmetry.space_group_name_H-M   'P 1'
#
loop_
_entity.id
_entity.type
_entity.pdbx_description
1 polymer ?
#
loop_
_entity_poly.entity_id
_entity_poly.type
_entity_poly.pdbx_seq_one_letter_code
_entity_poly.pdbx_strand_id
1 'polypeptide(L)'
;EFVYQGVPYKMPVYEEILRKSGAKEFEVAYIGDDLPDIPLMKRVGLAVAVANAALEVKRAAHYVTSRSGGGGAIREVVELLLKAQGRWEEMIDKARA
;
A
#
# COMPACT_ATOMS: atom_id res chain seq x y z
N GLU A 1 13.48 -11.34 -2.61
CA GLU A 1 13.23 -9.91 -2.34
C GLU A 1 12.46 -9.32 -3.52
N PHE A 2 11.45 -8.46 -3.29
CA PHE A 2 10.66 -7.81 -4.34
C PHE A 2 11.05 -6.33 -4.44
N VAL A 3 12.06 -6.02 -5.24
CA VAL A 3 12.50 -4.65 -5.51
C VAL A 3 12.62 -4.47 -7.00
N TYR A 4 11.81 -3.56 -7.55
CA TYR A 4 11.74 -3.29 -8.98
C TYR A 4 11.84 -1.78 -9.19
N GLN A 5 12.82 -1.35 -9.97
CA GLN A 5 13.15 0.06 -10.20
C GLN A 5 13.30 0.34 -11.69
N GLY A 6 13.10 1.59 -12.11
CA GLY A 6 13.17 1.97 -13.52
C GLY A 6 12.10 1.32 -14.40
N VAL A 7 10.98 0.90 -13.80
CA VAL A 7 9.91 0.19 -14.50
C VAL A 7 8.87 1.18 -15.00
N PRO A 8 8.66 1.30 -16.33
CA PRO A 8 7.69 2.23 -16.88
C PRO A 8 6.24 1.78 -16.67
N TYR A 9 6.00 0.47 -16.57
CA TYR A 9 4.67 -0.11 -16.42
C TYR A 9 4.60 -0.99 -15.17
N LYS A 10 3.75 -0.61 -14.22
CA LYS A 10 3.62 -1.32 -12.93
C LYS A 10 2.94 -2.69 -13.05
N MET A 11 2.05 -2.86 -14.04
CA MET A 11 1.20 -4.05 -14.13
C MET A 11 1.95 -5.36 -14.37
N PRO A 12 2.91 -5.47 -15.31
CA PRO A 12 3.67 -6.71 -15.50
C PRO A 12 4.46 -7.12 -14.24
N VAL A 13 5.02 -6.15 -13.52
CA VAL A 13 5.72 -6.38 -12.26
C VAL A 13 4.77 -6.84 -11.17
N TYR A 14 3.58 -6.25 -11.07
CA TYR A 14 2.56 -6.67 -10.13
C TYR A 14 2.14 -8.13 -10.34
N GLU A 15 1.90 -8.52 -11.59
CA GLU A 15 1.55 -9.91 -11.94
C GLU A 15 2.69 -10.88 -11.62
N GLU A 16 3.95 -10.47 -11.83
CA GLU A 16 5.11 -11.25 -11.42
C GLU A 16 5.19 -11.43 -9.90
N ILE A 17 4.94 -10.36 -9.13
CA ILE A 17 4.91 -10.40 -7.66
C ILE A 17 3.81 -11.34 -7.16
N LEU A 18 2.59 -11.26 -7.70
CA LEU A 18 1.49 -12.17 -7.35
C LEU A 18 1.88 -13.63 -7.60
N ARG A 19 2.41 -13.92 -8.80
CA ARG A 19 2.83 -15.27 -9.16
C ARG A 19 3.94 -15.81 -8.25
N LYS A 20 4.93 -14.98 -7.92
CA LYS A 20 6.07 -15.37 -7.08
C LYS A 20 5.71 -15.51 -5.59
N SER A 21 4.82 -14.67 -5.09
CA SER A 21 4.38 -14.69 -3.69
C SER A 21 3.28 -15.72 -3.41
N GLY A 22 2.51 -16.10 -4.43
CA GLY A 22 1.30 -16.91 -4.26
C GLY A 22 0.12 -16.14 -3.64
N ALA A 23 0.26 -14.83 -3.43
CA ALA A 23 -0.80 -13.99 -2.90
C ALA A 23 -1.95 -13.81 -3.91
N LYS A 24 -3.16 -13.66 -3.41
CA LYS A 24 -4.34 -13.29 -4.19
C LYS A 24 -4.51 -11.78 -4.19
N GLU A 25 -5.14 -11.22 -5.22
CA GLU A 25 -5.28 -9.76 -5.34
C GLU A 25 -5.95 -9.11 -4.12
N PHE A 26 -6.97 -9.77 -3.55
CA PHE A 26 -7.68 -9.27 -2.37
C PHE A 26 -6.82 -9.28 -1.09
N GLU A 27 -5.69 -9.99 -1.08
CA GLU A 27 -4.74 -10.03 0.04
C GLU A 27 -3.67 -8.94 -0.09
N VAL A 28 -3.66 -8.20 -1.20
CA VAL A 28 -2.65 -7.16 -1.46
C VAL A 28 -3.14 -5.79 -0.99
N ALA A 29 -2.26 -5.07 -0.30
CA ALA A 29 -2.36 -3.63 -0.12
C ALA A 29 -1.39 -2.91 -1.05
N TYR A 30 -1.85 -1.82 -1.69
CA TYR A 30 -1.03 -0.96 -2.52
C TYR A 30 -1.19 0.50 -2.13
N ILE A 31 -0.08 1.23 -2.06
CA ILE A 31 -0.05 2.66 -1.75
C ILE A 31 0.54 3.43 -2.92
N GLY A 32 -0.17 4.47 -3.38
CA GLY A 32 0.20 5.29 -4.53
C GLY A 32 -0.11 6.77 -4.34
N ASP A 33 0.37 7.59 -5.27
CA ASP A 33 0.23 9.04 -5.24
C ASP A 33 -0.12 9.69 -6.59
N ASP A 34 0.15 9.02 -7.71
CA ASP A 34 -0.01 9.61 -9.05
C ASP A 34 -0.77 8.68 -10.03
N LEU A 35 -1.20 9.22 -11.16
CA LEU A 35 -2.08 8.57 -12.14
C LEU A 35 -1.65 7.16 -12.56
N PRO A 36 -0.35 6.84 -12.74
CA PRO A 36 0.08 5.48 -13.09
C PRO A 36 -0.23 4.41 -12.03
N ASP A 37 -0.61 4.81 -10.82
CA ASP A 37 -1.03 3.91 -9.73
C ASP A 37 -2.46 3.37 -9.91
N ILE A 38 -3.33 4.16 -10.54
CA ILE A 38 -4.77 3.91 -10.61
C ILE A 38 -5.09 2.51 -11.17
N PRO A 39 -4.46 2.01 -12.26
CA PRO A 39 -4.76 0.68 -12.78
C PRO A 39 -4.52 -0.43 -11.75
N LEU A 40 -3.48 -0.31 -10.93
CA LEU A 40 -3.11 -1.32 -9.93
C LEU A 40 -4.00 -1.17 -8.69
N MET A 41 -4.29 0.07 -8.27
CA MET A 41 -5.27 0.36 -7.19
C MET A 41 -6.64 -0.27 -7.44
N LYS A 42 -7.09 -0.36 -8.70
CA LYS A 42 -8.36 -1.00 -9.05
C LYS A 42 -8.39 -2.52 -8.93
N ARG A 43 -7.23 -3.19 -8.76
CA ARG A 43 -7.12 -4.65 -8.68
C ARG A 43 -6.93 -5.15 -7.24
N VAL A 44 -6.23 -4.39 -6.42
CA VAL A 44 -5.82 -4.84 -5.07
C VAL A 44 -6.97 -4.82 -4.06
N GLY A 45 -6.87 -5.63 -3.01
CA GLY A 45 -7.83 -5.65 -1.91
C GLY A 45 -7.86 -4.36 -1.08
N LEU A 46 -6.71 -3.72 -0.89
CA LEU A 46 -6.61 -2.43 -0.20
C LEU A 46 -5.81 -1.41 -1.02
N ALA A 47 -6.52 -0.51 -1.70
CA ALA A 47 -5.92 0.64 -2.36
C ALA A 47 -5.81 1.82 -1.39
N VAL A 48 -4.61 2.38 -1.28
CA VAL A 48 -4.32 3.54 -0.42
C VAL A 48 -3.74 4.67 -1.25
N ALA A 49 -4.28 5.88 -1.08
CA ALA A 49 -3.66 7.10 -1.60
C ALA A 49 -3.04 7.90 -0.45
N VAL A 50 -1.89 8.53 -0.69
CA VAL A 50 -1.29 9.46 0.30
C VAL A 50 -2.01 10.81 0.33
N ALA A 51 -1.88 11.56 1.43
CA ALA A 51 -2.59 12.84 1.62
C ALA A 51 -2.29 13.87 0.52
N ASN A 52 -1.09 13.87 -0.05
CA ASN A 52 -0.69 14.77 -1.13
C ASN A 52 -0.81 14.15 -2.54
N ALA A 53 -1.50 13.00 -2.68
CA ALA A 53 -1.76 12.36 -3.96
C ALA A 53 -2.68 13.21 -4.87
N ALA A 54 -2.60 12.97 -6.18
CA ALA A 54 -3.53 13.53 -7.16
C ALA A 54 -4.99 13.17 -6.81
N LEU A 55 -5.93 14.03 -7.19
CA LEU A 55 -7.34 13.88 -6.79
C LEU A 55 -7.97 12.59 -7.35
N GLU A 56 -7.62 12.23 -8.58
CA GLU A 56 -8.05 11.00 -9.26
C GLU A 56 -7.57 9.75 -8.53
N VAL A 57 -6.37 9.79 -7.96
CA VAL A 57 -5.77 8.70 -7.18
C VAL A 57 -6.50 8.54 -5.86
N LYS A 58 -6.78 9.66 -5.16
CA LYS A 58 -7.60 9.64 -3.93
C LYS A 58 -9.00 9.09 -4.19
N ARG A 59 -9.61 9.42 -5.33
CA ARG A 59 -10.93 8.89 -5.73
C ARG A 59 -10.89 7.39 -6.03
N ALA A 60 -9.75 6.84 -6.43
CA ALA A 60 -9.56 5.42 -6.69
C ALA A 60 -9.19 4.61 -5.43
N ALA A 61 -8.95 5.26 -4.29
CA ALA A 61 -8.49 4.62 -3.07
C ALA A 61 -9.66 4.16 -2.18
N HIS A 62 -9.45 3.04 -1.47
CA HIS A 62 -10.30 2.62 -0.35
C HIS A 62 -10.00 3.44 0.91
N TYR A 63 -8.76 3.90 1.05
CA TYR A 63 -8.30 4.71 2.18
C TYR A 63 -7.38 5.83 1.70
N VAL A 64 -7.56 7.03 2.24
CA VAL A 64 -6.65 8.16 2.02
C VAL A 64 -5.98 8.48 3.34
N THR A 65 -4.65 8.48 3.37
CA THR A 65 -3.92 8.79 4.59
C THR A 65 -4.12 10.26 4.97
N SER A 66 -4.08 10.54 6.27
CA SER A 66 -4.05 11.91 6.80
C SER A 66 -2.67 12.54 6.63
N ARG A 67 -1.60 11.74 6.69
CA ARG A 67 -0.22 12.18 6.49
C ARG A 67 0.20 12.13 5.02
N SER A 68 1.05 13.06 4.61
CA SER A 68 1.65 13.08 3.26
C SER A 68 2.70 11.98 3.07
N GLY A 69 2.99 11.64 1.82
CA GLY A 69 4.16 10.86 1.43
C GLY A 69 5.45 11.50 1.97
N GLY A 70 6.37 10.70 2.47
CA GLY A 70 7.55 11.17 3.21
C GLY A 70 7.27 11.75 4.62
N GLY A 71 6.01 12.13 4.92
CA GLY A 71 5.56 12.69 6.21
C GLY A 71 4.94 11.67 7.18
N GLY A 72 5.17 10.38 6.94
CA GLY A 72 4.65 9.29 7.79
C GLY A 72 3.42 8.56 7.26
N ALA A 73 3.01 8.77 6.00
CA ALA A 73 1.90 8.02 5.38
C ALA A 73 2.09 6.49 5.47
N ILE A 74 3.30 5.98 5.19
CA ILE A 74 3.59 4.54 5.30
C ILE A 74 3.42 4.04 6.74
N ARG A 75 3.92 4.80 7.73
CA ARG A 75 3.77 4.45 9.14
C ARG A 75 2.29 4.38 9.55
N GLU A 76 1.49 5.31 9.07
CA GLU A 76 0.03 5.33 9.30
C GLU A 76 -0.64 4.07 8.74
N VAL A 77 -0.30 3.68 7.50
CA VAL A 77 -0.84 2.45 6.89
C VAL A 77 -0.36 1.18 7.61
N VAL A 78 0.91 1.12 8.02
CA VAL A 78 1.44 -0.01 8.79
C VAL A 78 0.69 -0.15 10.12
N GLU A 79 0.43 0.95 10.82
CA GLU A 79 -0.36 0.94 12.05
C GLU A 79 -1.80 0.50 11.81
N LEU A 80 -2.45 0.99 10.75
CA LEU A 80 -3.79 0.55 10.34
C LEU A 80 -3.85 -0.97 10.14
N LEU A 81 -2.90 -1.52 9.39
CA LEU A 81 -2.83 -2.96 9.11
C LEU A 81 -2.58 -3.79 10.36
N LEU A 82 -1.65 -3.37 11.22
CA LEU A 82 -1.34 -4.08 12.47
C LEU A 82 -2.53 -4.07 13.42
N LYS A 83 -3.24 -2.94 13.54
CA LYS A 83 -4.46 -2.83 14.35
C LYS A 83 -5.57 -3.72 13.80
N ALA A 84 -5.81 -3.68 12.49
CA ALA A 84 -6.83 -4.52 11.84
C ALA A 84 -6.55 -6.03 11.99
N GLN A 85 -5.26 -6.41 12.10
CA GLN A 85 -4.84 -7.79 12.32
C GLN A 85 -4.74 -8.19 13.81
N GLY A 86 -5.04 -7.29 14.75
CA GLY A 86 -4.90 -7.56 16.19
C GLY A 86 -3.44 -7.73 16.66
N ARG A 87 -2.47 -7.25 15.87
CA ARG A 87 -1.02 -7.39 16.12
C ARG A 87 -0.37 -6.15 16.69
N TRP A 88 -1.15 -5.10 16.94
CA TRP A 88 -0.63 -3.80 17.36
C TRP A 88 0.04 -3.85 18.74
N GLU A 89 -0.62 -4.44 19.73
CA GLU A 89 -0.09 -4.53 21.10
C GLU A 89 1.21 -5.35 21.15
N GLU A 90 1.28 -6.46 20.41
CA GLU A 90 2.50 -7.27 20.28
C GLU A 90 3.70 -6.43 19.78
N MET A 91 3.47 -5.52 18.83
CA MET A 91 4.52 -4.64 18.32
C MET A 91 4.91 -3.54 19.33
N ILE A 92 3.97 -3.04 20.13
CA ILE A 92 4.27 -2.10 21.22
C ILE A 92 5.17 -2.76 22.26
N ASP A 93 4.83 -3.98 22.68
CA ASP A 93 5.61 -4.70 23.68
C ASP A 93 7.04 -4.97 23.19
N LYS A 94 7.20 -5.38 21.93
CA LYS A 94 8.51 -5.54 21.29
C LYS A 94 9.32 -4.24 21.23
N ALA A 95 8.68 -3.09 21.09
CA ALA A 95 9.37 -1.80 21.00
C ALA A 95 9.79 -1.24 22.38
N ARG A 96 9.25 -1.79 23.47
CA ARG A 96 9.61 -1.43 24.85
C ARG A 96 10.79 -2.24 25.41
N ALA A 97 11.09 -3.38 24.77
CA ALA A 97 12.23 -4.24 25.09
C ALA A 97 13.52 -3.71 24.43
#